data_AF-A0A6A0JTH6-F1
#
_entry.id   AF-A0A6A0JTH6-F1
#
_cell.length_a   1.000
_cell.length_b   1.000
_cell.length_c   1.000
_cell.angle_alpha   90.00
_cell.angle_beta   90.00
_cell.angle_gamma   90.00
#
_symmetry.space_group_name_H-M   'P 1'
#
loop_
_entity.id
_entity.type
_entity.pdbx_description
1 polymer ?
#
loop_
_entity_poly.entity_id
_entity_poly.type
_entity_poly.pdbx_seq_one_letter_code
_entity_poly.pdbx_strand_id
1 'polypeptide(L)'
;MRENIIRQKLEAGEPTLSTHIHSVWPAEIEAIGYTGLYDYVEFVAEYGPSDLHDLDNMCRTSELFNMGSMLKIDQSLMPYLAQRGIGAGYQSILFTDVRT
;
A
#
# COMPACT_ATOMS: atom_id res chain seq x y z
N MET A 1 -6.55 -8.65 13.96
CA MET A 1 -5.94 -7.81 12.91
C MET A 1 -4.48 -8.22 12.80
N ARG A 2 -3.94 -8.29 11.58
CA ARG A 2 -2.52 -8.57 11.33
C ARG A 2 -1.68 -7.39 11.82
N GLU A 3 -0.46 -7.64 12.24
CA GLU A 3 0.45 -6.61 12.72
C GLU A 3 0.82 -5.63 11.59
N ASN A 4 0.85 -4.33 11.89
CA ASN A 4 1.20 -3.28 10.95
C ASN A 4 2.68 -2.93 11.11
N ILE A 5 3.53 -3.56 10.31
CA ILE A 5 4.98 -3.40 10.36
C ILE A 5 5.43 -1.95 10.08
N ILE A 6 4.69 -1.24 9.22
CA ILE A 6 4.95 0.17 8.91
C ILE A 6 4.80 1.01 10.17
N ARG A 7 3.67 0.86 10.88
CA ARG A 7 3.41 1.60 12.12
C ARG A 7 4.41 1.24 13.22
N GLN A 8 4.70 -0.05 13.40
CA GLN A 8 5.65 -0.52 14.42
C GLN A 8 7.03 0.10 14.24
N LYS A 9 7.58 0.08 13.02
CA LYS A 9 8.88 0.69 12.72
C LYS A 9 8.88 2.20 12.91
N LEU A 10 7.84 2.89 12.45
CA LEU A 10 7.70 4.34 12.65
C LEU A 10 7.62 4.73 14.13
N GLU A 11 6.87 3.97 14.94
CA GLU A 11 6.78 4.19 16.39
C GLU A 11 8.10 3.91 17.12
N ALA A 12 8.88 2.95 16.62
CA ALA A 12 10.23 2.65 17.12
C ALA A 12 11.29 3.65 16.64
N GLY A 13 10.96 4.57 15.73
CA GLY A 13 11.92 5.49 15.10
C GLY A 13 12.89 4.80 14.13
N GLU A 14 12.52 3.62 13.63
CA GLU A 14 13.30 2.84 12.68
C GLU A 14 12.99 3.24 11.24
N PRO A 15 13.98 3.14 10.32
CA PRO A 15 13.74 3.39 8.90
C PRO A 15 12.87 2.29 8.30
N THR A 16 12.04 2.67 7.33
CA THR A 16 11.26 1.74 6.50
C THR A 16 11.70 1.81 5.04
N LEU A 17 11.83 0.68 4.36
CA LEU A 17 12.15 0.60 2.93
C LEU A 17 10.93 0.18 2.10
N SER A 18 10.68 0.87 1.00
CA SER A 18 9.56 0.59 0.08
C SER A 18 9.92 0.86 -1.37
N THR A 19 9.05 0.43 -2.28
CA THR A 19 9.05 0.77 -3.70
C THR A 19 7.64 1.16 -4.15
N HIS A 20 7.58 2.05 -5.14
CA HIS A 20 6.32 2.45 -5.77
C HIS A 20 5.98 1.50 -6.91
N ILE A 21 4.70 1.18 -7.05
CA ILE A 21 4.15 0.48 -8.20
C ILE A 21 3.02 1.30 -8.82
N HIS A 22 2.94 1.25 -10.14
CA HIS A 22 1.90 1.91 -10.95
C HIS A 22 1.02 0.93 -11.69
N SER A 23 1.42 -0.35 -11.74
CA SER A 23 0.58 -1.43 -12.26
C SER A 23 -0.21 -2.06 -11.12
N VAL A 24 -1.32 -2.69 -11.46
CA VAL A 24 -2.18 -3.43 -10.51
C VAL A 24 -1.84 -4.92 -10.47
N TRP A 25 -0.72 -5.33 -11.08
CA TRP A 25 -0.43 -6.74 -11.28
C TRP A 25 0.12 -7.37 -9.99
N PRO A 26 -0.58 -8.37 -9.42
CA PRO A 26 -0.08 -9.10 -8.25
C PRO A 26 1.34 -9.65 -8.45
N ALA A 27 1.66 -10.14 -9.65
CA ALA A 27 2.97 -10.69 -9.96
C ALA A 27 4.13 -9.69 -9.74
N GLU A 28 3.90 -8.38 -9.89
CA GLU A 28 4.90 -7.36 -9.57
C GLU A 28 5.18 -7.32 -8.06
N ILE A 29 4.13 -7.36 -7.24
CA ILE A 29 4.23 -7.43 -5.78
C ILE A 29 4.87 -8.75 -5.34
N GLU A 30 4.56 -9.88 -6.00
CA GLU A 30 5.23 -11.16 -5.72
C GLU A 30 6.73 -11.08 -5.99
N ALA A 31 7.13 -10.52 -7.14
CA ALA A 31 8.53 -10.33 -7.48
C ALA A 31 9.26 -9.46 -6.45
N ILE A 32 8.63 -8.38 -6.00
CA ILE A 32 9.12 -7.54 -4.89
C ILE A 32 9.23 -8.36 -3.60
N GLY A 33 8.20 -9.12 -3.24
CA GLY A 33 8.15 -9.95 -2.04
C GLY A 33 9.25 -11.00 -1.99
N TYR A 34 9.57 -11.64 -3.12
CA TYR A 34 10.67 -12.60 -3.22
C TYR A 34 12.06 -12.03 -2.95
N THR A 35 12.23 -10.71 -3.04
CA THR A 35 13.50 -10.08 -2.66
C THR A 35 13.75 -10.17 -1.15
N GLY A 36 12.70 -10.18 -0.33
CA GLY A 36 12.79 -10.14 1.13
C GLY A 36 13.41 -8.84 1.68
N LEU A 37 13.49 -7.78 0.88
CA LEU A 37 14.18 -6.53 1.25
C LEU A 37 13.22 -5.42 1.71
N TYR A 38 11.98 -5.41 1.22
CA TYR A 38 11.05 -4.30 1.40
C TYR A 38 10.10 -4.52 2.59
N ASP A 39 9.86 -3.47 3.36
CA ASP A 39 8.92 -3.48 4.48
C ASP A 39 7.48 -3.34 4.01
N TYR A 40 7.27 -2.61 2.92
CA TYR A 40 5.97 -2.42 2.30
C TYR A 40 6.10 -2.12 0.80
N VAL A 41 4.97 -2.25 0.10
CA VAL A 41 4.80 -1.73 -1.26
C VAL A 41 3.81 -0.57 -1.27
N GLU A 42 4.06 0.45 -2.09
CA GLU A 42 3.16 1.58 -2.28
C GLU A 42 2.49 1.52 -3.66
N PHE A 43 1.17 1.35 -3.69
CA PHE A 43 0.41 1.54 -4.93
C PHE A 43 0.03 3.02 -5.09
N VAL A 44 0.46 3.61 -6.20
CA VAL A 44 0.26 5.02 -6.51
C VAL A 44 -1.02 5.19 -7.34
N ALA A 45 -2.17 5.15 -6.66
CA ALA A 45 -3.49 5.30 -7.29
C ALA A 45 -3.74 6.69 -7.87
N GLU A 46 -2.90 7.68 -7.52
CA GLU A 46 -2.89 9.02 -8.16
C GLU A 46 -2.60 8.93 -9.67
N TYR A 47 -1.77 7.97 -10.10
CA TYR A 47 -1.34 7.85 -11.49
C TYR A 47 -1.66 6.48 -12.11
N GLY A 48 -1.81 5.45 -11.28
CA GLY A 48 -2.12 4.09 -11.70
C GLY A 48 -3.64 3.86 -11.77
N PRO A 49 -4.18 3.36 -12.91
CA PRO A 49 -5.58 2.95 -12.96
C PRO A 49 -5.79 1.72 -12.07
N SER A 50 -6.89 1.70 -11.32
CA SER A 50 -7.30 0.54 -10.52
C SER A 50 -8.82 0.49 -10.36
N ASP A 51 -9.33 -0.71 -10.16
CA ASP A 51 -10.66 -0.94 -9.63
C ASP A 51 -10.63 -1.45 -8.17
N LEU A 52 -11.79 -1.77 -7.59
CA LEU A 52 -11.85 -2.23 -6.20
C LEU A 52 -11.27 -3.64 -6.01
N HIS A 53 -11.32 -4.50 -7.04
CA HIS A 53 -10.76 -5.84 -6.97
C HIS A 53 -9.24 -5.82 -7.02
N ASP A 54 -8.67 -4.87 -7.77
CA ASP A 54 -7.23 -4.62 -7.79
C ASP A 54 -6.71 -4.30 -6.39
N LEU A 55 -7.40 -3.44 -5.64
CA LEU A 55 -7.04 -3.10 -4.26
C LEU A 55 -6.97 -4.33 -3.36
N ASP A 56 -8.00 -5.19 -3.41
CA ASP A 56 -8.05 -6.43 -2.62
C ASP A 56 -6.91 -7.38 -2.99
N ASN A 57 -6.64 -7.54 -4.30
CA ASN A 57 -5.62 -8.47 -4.79
C ASN A 57 -4.20 -8.01 -4.43
N MET A 58 -3.92 -6.71 -4.47
CA MET A 58 -2.63 -6.16 -4.06
C MET A 58 -2.37 -6.37 -2.56
N CYS A 59 -3.37 -6.14 -1.71
CA CYS A 59 -3.26 -6.41 -0.27
C CYS A 59 -3.03 -7.90 0.00
N ARG A 60 -3.84 -8.79 -0.61
CA ARG A 60 -3.68 -10.24 -0.49
C ARG A 60 -2.27 -10.72 -0.88
N THR A 61 -1.70 -10.12 -1.91
CA THR A 61 -0.37 -10.50 -2.39
C THR A 61 0.72 -10.04 -1.44
N SER A 62 0.66 -8.78 -0.97
CA SER A 62 1.61 -8.26 0.03
C SER A 62 1.61 -9.10 1.31
N GLU A 63 0.42 -9.55 1.69
CA GLU A 63 0.18 -10.43 2.82
C GLU A 63 0.83 -11.83 2.70
N LEU A 64 1.03 -12.36 1.49
CA LEU A 64 1.74 -13.65 1.31
C LEU A 64 3.22 -13.56 1.73
N PHE A 65 3.80 -12.36 1.68
CA PHE A 65 5.22 -12.12 1.96
C PHE A 65 5.47 -11.41 3.30
N ASN A 66 4.45 -11.30 4.16
CA ASN A 66 4.49 -10.51 5.40
C ASN A 66 4.96 -9.05 5.20
N MET A 67 4.69 -8.53 4.00
CA MET A 67 5.04 -7.16 3.61
C MET A 67 3.81 -6.27 3.84
N GLY A 68 4.05 -5.03 4.29
CA GLY A 68 3.00 -4.04 4.42
C GLY A 68 2.52 -3.52 3.07
N SER A 69 1.41 -2.77 3.09
CA SER A 69 0.88 -2.11 1.90
C SER A 69 0.45 -0.68 2.22
N MET A 70 0.78 0.24 1.31
CA MET A 70 0.39 1.64 1.35
C MET A 70 -0.37 2.02 0.09
N LEU A 71 -1.48 2.74 0.25
CA LEU A 71 -2.24 3.31 -0.86
C LEU A 71 -2.03 4.82 -0.89
N LYS A 72 -1.35 5.32 -1.93
CA LYS A 72 -1.30 6.75 -2.21
C LYS A 72 -2.52 7.13 -3.04
N ILE A 73 -3.43 7.88 -2.44
CA ILE A 73 -4.76 8.14 -2.99
C ILE A 73 -4.78 9.40 -3.86
N ASP A 74 -5.59 9.33 -4.92
CA ASP A 74 -5.85 10.50 -5.77
C ASP A 74 -6.55 11.63 -4.99
N GLN A 75 -6.17 12.88 -5.30
CA GLN A 75 -6.69 14.06 -4.61
C GLN A 75 -8.20 14.25 -4.79
N SER A 76 -8.75 13.91 -5.96
CA SER A 76 -10.17 14.12 -6.26
C SER A 76 -11.10 13.12 -5.56
N LEU A 77 -10.57 11.96 -5.16
CA LEU A 77 -11.33 10.85 -4.58
C LEU A 77 -10.92 10.49 -3.15
N MET A 78 -10.20 11.37 -2.43
CA MET A 78 -9.55 11.05 -1.15
C MET A 78 -10.43 10.32 -0.14
N PRO A 79 -11.63 10.80 0.25
CA PRO A 79 -12.40 10.14 1.30
C PRO A 79 -12.89 8.75 0.85
N TYR A 80 -13.26 8.64 -0.43
CA TYR A 80 -13.73 7.40 -1.02
C TYR A 80 -12.60 6.36 -1.07
N LEU A 81 -11.45 6.71 -1.66
CA LEU A 81 -10.31 5.80 -1.79
C LEU A 81 -9.69 5.45 -0.42
N ALA A 82 -9.67 6.38 0.54
CA ALA A 82 -9.23 6.07 1.89
C ALA A 82 -10.11 4.98 2.53
N GLN A 83 -11.44 5.12 2.45
CA GLN A 83 -12.36 4.12 2.98
C GLN A 83 -12.22 2.77 2.26
N ARG A 84 -12.10 2.78 0.92
CA ARG A 84 -11.96 1.56 0.12
C ARG A 84 -10.62 0.86 0.35
N GLY A 85 -9.52 1.61 0.43
CA GLY A 85 -8.21 1.07 0.75
C GLY A 85 -8.17 0.43 2.13
N ILE A 86 -8.69 1.10 3.16
CA ILE A 86 -8.80 0.52 4.51
C ILE A 86 -9.67 -0.74 4.49
N GLY A 87 -10.78 -0.73 3.74
CA GLY A 87 -11.66 -1.88 3.59
C GLY A 87 -11.01 -3.07 2.88
N ALA A 88 -10.12 -2.82 1.91
CA ALA A 88 -9.37 -3.84 1.17
C ALA A 88 -8.24 -4.47 2.01
N GLY A 89 -7.79 -3.78 3.06
CA GLY A 89 -6.74 -4.25 3.97
C GLY A 89 -5.42 -3.47 3.90
N TYR A 90 -5.39 -2.32 3.23
CA TYR A 90 -4.21 -1.44 3.24
C TYR A 90 -3.88 -1.01 4.67
N GLN A 91 -2.61 -1.14 5.03
CA GLN A 91 -2.11 -0.84 6.37
C GLN A 91 -1.74 0.64 6.53
N SER A 92 -1.56 1.36 5.43
CA SER A 92 -1.23 2.78 5.39
C SER A 92 -1.94 3.49 4.24
N ILE A 93 -2.33 4.74 4.46
CA ILE A 93 -2.93 5.61 3.45
C ILE A 93 -2.08 6.88 3.36
N LEU A 94 -1.61 7.21 2.16
CA LEU A 94 -0.86 8.43 1.89
C LEU A 94 -1.74 9.44 1.14
N PHE A 95 -2.06 10.54 1.83
CA PHE A 95 -2.90 11.61 1.29
C PHE A 95 -2.07 12.55 0.39
N THR A 96 -2.51 12.74 -0.84
CA THR A 96 -1.87 13.61 -1.84
C THR A 96 -2.24 15.08 -1.64
N ASP A 97 -1.28 16.00 -1.73
CA ASP A 97 -1.53 17.45 -1.72
C ASP A 97 -2.39 17.95 -0.53
N VAL A 98 -2.07 17.51 0.69
CA VAL A 98 -2.72 18.01 1.91
C VAL A 98 -2.37 19.48 2.11
N ARG A 99 -3.39 20.35 2.10
CA ARG A 99 -3.28 21.79 2.30
C ARG A 99 -4.07 22.22 3.54
N THR A 100 -3.63 23.32 4.16
CA THR A 100 -4.24 23.95 5.35
C THR A 100 -5.34 24.94 4.99
#